data_AF-A0A951N841-F1
#
_entry.id   AF-A0A951N841-F1
#
_cell.length_a   1.000
_cell.length_b   1.000
_cell.length_c   1.000
_cell.angle_alpha   90.00
_cell.angle_beta   90.00
_cell.angle_gamma   90.00
#
_symmetry.space_group_name_H-M   'P 1'
#
loop_
_entity.id
_entity.type
_entity.pdbx_description
1 polymer ?
#
loop_
_entity_poly.entity_id
_entity_poly.type
_entity_poly.pdbx_seq_one_letter_code
_entity_poly.pdbx_strand_id
1 'polypeptide(L)' 'MASVTKEIIVNAPISQVFEFWKNFENFPRFMENIESITVIGPEMTHWKMKGPLGTSVEWDAKTLYMEENKKISWQSTEGT' A
#
# COMPACT_ATOMS: atom_id res chain seq x y z
N MET A 1 7.85 8.12 17.95
CA MET A 1 7.62 7.45 16.65
C MET A 1 7.94 8.45 15.56
N ALA A 2 8.79 8.08 14.59
CA ALA A 2 9.04 8.93 13.44
C ALA A 2 7.88 8.76 12.45
N SER A 3 7.26 9.86 12.03
CA SER A 3 6.34 9.87 10.90
C SER A 3 7.08 10.36 9.66
N VAL A 4 6.75 9.78 8.51
CA VAL A 4 7.24 10.24 7.21
C VAL A 4 6.03 10.65 6.39
N THR A 5 6.09 11.82 5.77
CA THR A 5 5.04 12.34 4.88
C THR A 5 5.64 12.65 3.54
N LYS A 6 4.96 12.24 2.47
CA LYS A 6 5.33 12.53 1.08
C LYS A 6 4.08 12.96 0.33
N GLU A 7 4.23 13.96 -0.52
CA GLU A 7 3.17 14.47 -1.39
C GLU A 7 3.61 14.39 -2.85
N ILE A 8 2.66 14.08 -3.74
CA ILE A 8 2.86 14.07 -5.19
C ILE A 8 1.64 14.69 -5.86
N ILE A 9 1.86 15.42 -6.95
CA ILE A 9 0.77 15.95 -7.79
C ILE A 9 0.61 15.02 -8.99
N VAL A 10 -0.61 14.52 -9.20
CA VAL A 10 -0.95 13.62 -10.31
C VAL A 10 -1.94 14.34 -11.22
N ASN A 11 -1.55 14.58 -12.47
CA ASN A 11 -2.41 15.25 -13.47
C ASN A 11 -3.40 14.25 -14.11
N ALA A 12 -4.36 13.77 -13.33
CA ALA A 12 -5.41 12.85 -13.78
C ALA A 12 -6.70 13.05 -12.97
N PRO A 13 -7.87 12.63 -13.48
CA PRO A 13 -9.12 12.64 -12.71
C PRO A 13 -8.99 11.82 -11.42
N ILE A 14 -9.50 12.35 -10.30
CA ILE A 14 -9.40 11.69 -8.99
C ILE A 14 -9.98 10.27 -8.99
N SER A 15 -11.04 10.01 -9.77
CA SER A 15 -11.63 8.68 -9.93
C SER A 15 -10.65 7.68 -10.52
N GLN A 16 -9.87 8.05 -11.53
CA GLN A 16 -8.87 7.16 -12.11
C GLN A 16 -7.73 6.88 -11.13
N VAL A 17 -7.29 7.92 -10.42
CA VAL A 17 -6.25 7.78 -9.39
C VAL A 17 -6.74 6.87 -8.26
N PHE A 18 -7.96 7.10 -7.78
CA PHE A 18 -8.55 6.31 -6.70
C PHE A 18 -8.77 4.86 -7.12
N GLU A 19 -9.32 4.59 -8.30
CA GLU A 19 -9.48 3.23 -8.85
C GLU A 19 -8.13 2.50 -8.97
N PHE A 20 -7.07 3.22 -9.36
CA PHE A 20 -5.73 2.64 -9.44
C PHE A 20 -5.15 2.34 -8.05
N TRP A 21 -5.30 3.27 -7.10
CA TRP A 21 -4.74 3.17 -5.75
C TRP A 21 -5.52 2.21 -4.84
N LYS A 22 -6.83 2.03 -5.03
CA LYS A 22 -7.62 1.09 -4.22
C LYS A 22 -7.24 -0.36 -4.51
N ASN A 23 -6.66 -0.64 -5.68
CA ASN A 23 -6.06 -1.92 -5.99
C ASN A 23 -4.58 -1.93 -5.55
N PHE A 24 -4.34 -2.42 -4.33
CA PHE A 24 -2.99 -2.45 -3.74
C PHE A 24 -1.97 -3.23 -4.58
N GLU A 25 -2.39 -4.22 -5.38
CA GLU A 25 -1.48 -4.98 -6.25
C GLU A 25 -0.81 -4.09 -7.33
N ASN A 26 -1.30 -2.85 -7.54
CA ASN A 26 -0.65 -1.86 -8.39
C ASN A 26 0.55 -1.17 -7.74
N PHE A 27 0.73 -1.25 -6.42
CA PHE A 27 1.74 -0.47 -5.69
C PHE A 27 3.17 -0.74 -6.15
N PRO A 28 3.60 -1.98 -6.43
CA PRO A 28 4.93 -2.26 -6.99
C PRO A 28 5.24 -1.50 -8.29
N ARG A 29 4.23 -1.03 -9.03
CA ARG A 29 4.43 -0.28 -10.28
C ARG A 29 4.98 1.13 -10.05
N PHE A 30 4.84 1.69 -8.85
CA PHE A 30 5.24 3.07 -8.54
C PHE A 30 5.91 3.25 -7.17
N MET A 31 5.90 2.22 -6.31
CA MET A 31 6.62 2.18 -5.04
C MET A 31 7.81 1.22 -5.16
N GLU A 32 8.99 1.74 -5.49
CA GLU A 32 10.20 0.97 -5.83
C GLU A 32 10.63 -0.08 -4.79
N ASN A 33 10.36 0.19 -3.51
CA ASN A 33 10.72 -0.69 -2.41
C ASN A 33 9.76 -1.86 -2.23
N ILE A 34 8.53 -1.77 -2.73
CA ILE A 34 7.54 -2.85 -2.63
C ILE A 34 7.79 -3.85 -3.75
N GLU A 35 7.97 -5.13 -3.37
CA GLU A 35 8.13 -6.23 -4.32
C GLU A 35 6.77 -6.76 -4.79
N SER A 36 5.86 -7.00 -3.85
CA SER A 36 4.52 -7.49 -4.14
C SER A 36 3.54 -7.15 -3.02
N ILE A 37 2.27 -7.00 -3.39
CA ILE A 37 1.16 -7.02 -2.44
C ILE A 37 0.16 -8.04 -2.98
N THR A 38 -0.31 -8.94 -2.10
CA THR A 38 -1.25 -10.01 -2.44
C THR A 38 -2.49 -9.87 -1.58
N VAL A 39 -3.68 -9.94 -2.18
CA VAL A 39 -4.94 -10.00 -1.40
C VAL A 39 -5.10 -11.40 -0.79
N ILE A 40 -5.22 -11.46 0.53
CA ILE A 40 -5.33 -12.73 1.30
C ILE A 40 -6.66 -12.83 2.07
N GLY A 41 -7.54 -11.84 1.95
CA GLY A 41 -8.87 -11.83 2.54
C GLY A 41 -9.65 -10.56 2.20
N PRO A 42 -10.89 -10.39 2.71
CA PRO A 42 -11.77 -9.26 2.34
C PRO A 42 -11.16 -7.87 2.55
N GLU A 43 -10.39 -7.68 3.62
CA GLU A 43 -9.70 -6.43 3.95
C GLU A 43 -8.22 -6.66 4.26
N MET A 44 -7.72 -7.87 3.98
CA MET A 44 -6.40 -8.35 4.38
C MET A 44 -5.49 -8.49 3.18
N THR A 45 -4.28 -7.97 3.32
CA THR A 45 -3.24 -7.99 2.28
C THR A 45 -1.92 -8.45 2.88
N HIS A 46 -1.15 -9.22 2.13
CA HIS A 46 0.21 -9.61 2.46
C HIS A 46 1.18 -8.76 1.63
N TRP A 47 2.10 -8.06 2.28
CA TRP A 47 3.04 -7.13 1.67
C TRP A 47 4.45 -7.70 1.76
N LYS A 48 5.20 -7.55 0.67
CA LYS A 48 6.62 -7.89 0.59
C LYS A 48 7.41 -6.68 0.12
N MET A 49 8.45 -6.32 0.87
CA MET A 49 9.30 -5.16 0.61
C MET A 49 10.77 -5.55 0.60
N LYS A 50 11.56 -4.88 -0.25
CA LYS A 50 13.02 -4.99 -0.25
C LYS A 50 13.58 -4.45 1.06
N GLY A 51 14.30 -5.31 1.76
CA GLY A 51 15.07 -5.00 2.96
C GLY A 51 16.55 -4.74 2.65
N PRO A 52 17.33 -4.33 3.67
CA PRO A 52 18.78 -4.17 3.55
C PRO A 52 19.46 -5.46 3.11
N LEU A 53 20.60 -5.35 2.41
CA LEU A 53 21.45 -6.50 2.04
C LEU A 53 20.74 -7.59 1.19
N GLY A 54 19.70 -7.22 0.43
CA GLY A 54 18.95 -8.15 -0.40
C GLY A 54 18.01 -9.08 0.38
N THR A 55 17.72 -8.74 1.64
CA THR A 55 16.66 -9.40 2.41
C THR A 55 15.29 -8.91 1.95
N SER A 56 14.23 -9.65 2.30
CA SER A 56 12.85 -9.19 2.15
C SER A 56 12.22 -9.06 3.54
N VAL A 57 11.40 -8.03 3.71
CA VAL A 57 10.54 -7.85 4.88
C VAL A 57 9.11 -8.11 4.44
N GLU A 58 8.42 -8.97 5.18
CA GLU A 58 7.06 -9.39 4.87
C GLU A 58 6.14 -9.12 6.06
N TRP A 59 4.93 -8.65 5.80
CA TRP A 59 3.94 -8.39 6.84
C TRP A 59 2.52 -8.43 6.27
N ASP A 60 1.55 -8.67 7.14
CA ASP A 60 0.14 -8.54 6.81
C ASP A 60 -0.38 -7.15 7.17
N ALA A 61 -1.33 -6.65 6.39
CA ALA A 61 -1.97 -5.37 6.63
C ALA A 61 -3.49 -5.47 6.45
N LYS A 62 -4.21 -4.77 7.33
CA LYS A 62 -5.66 -4.61 7.28
C LYS A 62 -6.03 -3.23 6.76
N THR A 63 -6.96 -3.19 5.82
CA THR A 63 -7.58 -1.93 5.35
C THR A 63 -8.48 -1.37 6.44
N LEU A 64 -8.32 -0.09 6.77
CA LEU A 64 -9.11 0.59 7.81
C LEU A 64 -10.18 1.51 7.21
N TYR A 65 -9.82 2.23 6.15
CA TYR A 65 -10.72 3.17 5.48
C TYR A 65 -10.51 3.11 3.97
N MET A 66 -11.61 3.12 3.23
CA MET A 66 -11.66 3.23 1.78
C MET A 66 -12.82 4.15 1.41
N GLU A 67 -12.58 5.46 1.54
CA GLU A 67 -13.54 6.50 1.19
C GLU A 67 -13.31 6.93 -0.26
N GLU A 68 -14.29 6.61 -1.10
CA GLU A 68 -14.31 6.88 -2.54
C GLU A 68 -13.81 8.30 -2.87
N ASN A 69 -12.76 8.39 -3.69
CA ASN A 69 -12.15 9.64 -4.15
C ASN A 69 -11.61 10.57 -3.05
N LYS A 70 -11.39 10.06 -1.83
CA LYS A 70 -10.95 10.89 -0.69
C LYS A 70 -9.79 10.28 0.08
N LYS A 71 -9.90 9.01 0.50
CA LYS A 71 -8.97 8.43 1.46
C LYS A 71 -8.88 6.92 1.31
N ILE A 72 -7.65 6.42 1.32
CA ILE A 72 -7.33 5.01 1.50
C ILE A 72 -6.35 4.93 2.67
N SER A 73 -6.61 4.06 3.64
CA SER A 73 -5.66 3.81 4.73
C SER A 73 -5.69 2.38 5.16
N TRP A 74 -4.51 1.87 5.48
CA TRP A 74 -4.27 0.53 5.99
C TRP A 74 -3.36 0.62 7.22
N GLN A 75 -3.33 -0.47 7.97
CA GLN A 75 -2.43 -0.64 9.11
C GLN A 75 -1.85 -2.05 9.04
N SER A 76 -0.54 -2.17 9.28
CA SER A 76 0.09 -3.47 9.49
C SER A 76 -0.59 -4.17 10.67
N THR A 77 -1.07 -5.37 10.48
CA THR A 77 -1.41 -6.25 11.60
C THR A 77 -0.10 -6.75 12.18
N GLU A 78 0.05 -6.74 13.51
CA GLU A 78 1.29 -7.17 14.17
C GLU A 78 1.76 -8.51 13.59
N GLY A 79 2.86 -8.48 12.85
CA GLY A 79 3.67 -9.64 12.57
C GLY A 79 4.63 -9.80 13.75
N THR A 80 4.42 -10.86 14.53
CA THR A 80 5.27 -11.29 15.64
C THR A 80 6.76 -11.31 15.27
#